data_AF-A0A2V8HSJ2-F1
#
_entry.id   AF-A0A2V8HSJ2-F1
#
_cell.length_a   1.000
_cell.length_b   1.000
_cell.length_c   1.000
_cell.angle_alpha   90.00
_cell.angle_beta   90.00
_cell.angle_gamma   90.00
#
_symmetry.space_group_name_H-M   'P 1'
#
loop_
_entity.id
_entity.type
_entity.pdbx_description
1 polymer ?
#
loop_
_entity_poly.entity_id
_entity_poly.type
_entity_poly.pdbx_seq_one_letter_code
_entity_poly.pdbx_strand_id
1 'polypeptide(L)' 'MVPRPASSNAYEFVTVAALRAKQLLAGCTPRLDGDHSVATMAQMEVAAGRVARADGAEPLPQRQSLWQL' A
#
# COMPACT_ATOMS: atom_id res chain seq x y z
N MET A 1 17.17 7.73 -0.64
CA MET A 1 16.87 6.34 -0.26
C MET A 1 16.24 6.38 1.12
N VAL A 2 15.00 5.91 1.26
CA VAL A 2 14.25 6.01 2.53
C VAL A 2 14.77 4.97 3.53
N PRO A 3 15.08 5.34 4.78
CA PRO A 3 15.59 4.40 5.76
C PRO A 3 14.55 3.33 6.08
N ARG A 4 14.97 2.06 6.01
CA ARG A 4 14.12 0.93 6.36
C ARG A 4 14.02 0.82 7.89
N PRO A 5 12.83 0.61 8.47
CA PRO A 5 12.73 0.22 9.86
C PRO A 5 13.46 -1.11 10.11
N ALA A 6 14.27 -1.17 11.16
CA ALA A 6 15.12 -2.34 11.46
C ALA A 6 14.32 -3.62 11.79
N SER A 7 13.05 -3.47 12.16
CA SER A 7 12.13 -4.53 12.53
C SER A 7 11.40 -5.19 11.35
N SER A 8 11.54 -4.67 10.12
CA SER A 8 10.81 -5.18 8.95
C SER A 8 11.72 -5.89 7.94
N ASN A 9 11.24 -7.00 7.38
CA ASN A 9 11.95 -7.73 6.34
C ASN A 9 12.17 -6.84 5.10
N ALA A 10 13.40 -6.83 4.58
CA ALA A 10 13.80 -6.05 3.41
C ALA A 10 12.88 -6.28 2.19
N TYR A 11 12.57 -7.55 1.93
CA TYR A 11 11.79 -7.95 0.77
C TYR A 11 10.32 -7.54 0.90
N GLU A 12 9.78 -7.65 2.11
CA GLU A 12 8.42 -7.22 2.40
C GLU A 12 8.28 -5.71 2.24
N PHE A 13 9.22 -4.94 2.78
CA PHE A 13 9.25 -3.49 2.64
C PHE A 13 9.23 -3.06 1.17
N VAL A 14 10.10 -3.65 0.35
CA VAL A 14 10.18 -3.34 -1.09
C VAL A 14 8.90 -3.77 -1.82
N THR A 15 8.32 -4.93 -1.48
CA THR A 15 7.10 -5.44 -2.10
C THR A 15 5.90 -4.54 -1.81
N VAL A 16 5.72 -4.13 -0.54
CA VAL A 16 4.62 -3.23 -0.14
C VAL A 16 4.81 -1.84 -0.75
N ALA A 17 6.04 -1.32 -0.77
CA ALA A 17 6.33 -0.03 -1.41
C ALA A 17 6.08 -0.05 -2.92
N ALA A 18 6.46 -1.13 -3.62
CA ALA A 18 6.20 -1.28 -5.05
C ALA A 18 4.69 -1.35 -5.37
N LEU A 19 3.93 -2.10 -4.57
CA LEU A 19 2.47 -2.16 -4.69
C LEU A 19 1.82 -0.79 -4.44
N ARG A 20 2.29 -0.07 -3.42
CA ARG A 20 1.78 1.26 -3.11
C ARG A 20 2.11 2.27 -4.20
N ALA A 21 3.31 2.21 -4.78
CA ALA A 21 3.67 3.03 -5.93
C ALA A 21 2.71 2.80 -7.12
N LYS A 22 2.32 1.55 -7.38
CA LYS A 22 1.29 1.25 -8.42
C LYS A 22 -0.06 1.89 -8.11
N GLN A 23 -0.48 1.91 -6.84
CA GLN A 23 -1.73 2.56 -6.44
C GLN A 23 -1.68 4.07 -6.67
N LEU A 24 -0.57 4.72 -6.31
CA LEU A 24 -0.37 6.15 -6.55
C LEU A 24 -0.35 6.48 -8.05
N LEU A 25 0.29 5.65 -8.87
CA LEU A 25 0.24 5.78 -10.34
C LEU A 25 -1.19 5.60 -10.90
N ALA A 26 -2.02 4.79 -10.26
CA ALA A 26 -3.43 4.62 -10.61
C ALA A 26 -4.31 5.81 -10.18
N GLY A 27 -3.74 6.86 -9.60
CA GLY A 27 -4.47 8.05 -9.16
C GLY A 27 -4.98 7.99 -7.72
N CYS A 28 -4.54 7.01 -6.92
CA CYS A 28 -4.84 7.01 -5.49
C CYS A 28 -4.15 8.19 -4.79
N THR A 29 -4.83 8.77 -3.80
CA THR A 29 -4.29 9.89 -3.04
C THR A 29 -3.14 9.43 -2.11
N PRO A 30 -2.01 10.15 -2.09
CA PRO A 30 -0.98 9.94 -1.08
C PRO A 30 -1.51 10.29 0.32
N ARG A 31 -1.10 9.52 1.32
CA ARG A 31 -1.47 9.68 2.74
C ARG A 31 -0.46 10.53 3.50
N LEU A 32 0.67 10.84 2.88
CA LEU A 32 1.71 11.72 3.39
C LEU A 32 1.74 12.98 2.53
N ASP A 33 1.86 14.13 3.19
CA ASP A 33 2.12 15.40 2.54
C ASP A 33 3.59 15.47 2.10
N GLY A 34 3.81 15.84 0.84
CA GLY A 34 5.15 16.05 0.28
C GLY A 34 5.16 15.99 -1.25
N ASP A 35 6.07 16.74 -1.87
CA ASP A 35 6.32 16.65 -3.31
C ASP A 35 7.54 15.74 -3.54
N HIS A 36 7.27 14.45 -3.69
CA HIS A 36 8.28 13.42 -3.89
C HIS A 36 7.85 12.51 -5.03
N SER A 37 8.83 11.87 -5.67
CA SER A 37 8.53 10.85 -6.68
C SER A 37 7.64 9.75 -6.09
N VAL A 38 6.76 9.19 -6.91
CA VAL A 38 5.78 8.18 -6.49
C VAL A 38 6.43 7.02 -5.71
N ALA A 39 7.62 6.58 -6.14
CA ALA A 39 8.37 5.53 -5.45
C ALA A 39 8.86 5.98 -4.06
N THR A 40 9.34 7.21 -3.93
CA THR A 40 9.80 7.77 -2.65
C THR A 40 8.61 7.95 -1.70
N MET A 41 7.50 8.47 -2.20
CA MET A 41 6.27 8.62 -1.41
C MET A 41 5.79 7.27 -0.87
N ALA A 42 5.74 6.25 -1.73
CA ALA A 42 5.37 4.89 -1.32
C ALA A 42 6.31 4.31 -0.26
N GLN A 43 7.63 4.49 -0.41
CA GLN A 43 8.59 4.05 0.59
C GLN A 43 8.43 4.80 1.92
N MET A 44 8.16 6.10 1.89
CA MET A 44 7.92 6.91 3.09
C MET A 44 6.64 6.49 3.81
N GLU A 45 5.56 6.21 3.08
CA GLU A 45 4.31 5.74 3.68
C GLU A 45 4.45 4.37 4.35
N VAL A 46 5.23 3.47 3.74
CA VAL A 46 5.52 2.15 4.34
C VAL A 46 6.45 2.30 5.53
N ALA A 47 7.49 3.13 5.44
CA ALA A 47 8.40 3.39 6.55
C ALA A 47 7.72 4.06 7.74
N ALA A 48 6.73 4.92 7.48
CA ALA A 48 5.90 5.57 8.49
C ALA A 48 4.77 4.67 9.04
N GLY A 49 4.65 3.43 8.56
CA GLY A 49 3.58 2.50 8.96
C GLY A 49 2.17 2.93 8.53
N ARG A 50 2.04 3.91 7.62
CA ARG A 50 0.77 4.38 7.06
C ARG A 50 0.21 3.42 6.00
N VAL A 51 1.06 2.55 5.46
CA VAL A 51 0.71 1.52 4.49
C VAL A 51 1.30 0.20 4.99
N ALA A 52 0.43 -0.78 5.20
CA ALA A 52 0.80 -2.14 5.58
C ALA A 52 0.20 -3.13 4.58
N ARG A 53 0.76 -4.34 4.56
CA ARG A 53 0.15 -5.45 3.82
C ARG A 53 -1.25 -5.71 4.40
N ALA A 54 -2.25 -5.82 3.53
CA ALA A 54 -3.54 -6.37 3.94
C ALA A 54 -3.34 -7.87 4.15
N ASP A 55 -3.16 -8.29 5.40
CA ASP A 55 -3.20 -9.71 5.77
C ASP A 55 -4.63 -10.18 5.62
N GLY A 56 -4.90 -10.95 4.57
CA GLY A 56 -6.15 -11.67 4.36
C GLY A 56 -7.40 -10.88 4.76
N ALA A 57 -7.61 -9.70 4.17
CA ALA A 57 -8.98 -9.18 4.09
C ALA A 57 -9.75 -10.27 3.35
N GLU A 58 -10.44 -11.13 4.11
CA GLU A 58 -11.44 -12.05 3.60
C GLU A 58 -12.21 -11.23 2.57
N PRO A 59 -12.22 -11.61 1.29
CA PRO A 59 -13.07 -10.92 0.35
C PRO A 59 -14.47 -11.09 0.93
N LEU A 60 -15.01 -9.99 1.49
CA LEU A 60 -16.37 -9.96 2.02
C LEU A 60 -17.22 -10.75 1.02
N PRO A 61 -18.02 -11.73 1.48
CA PRO A 61 -18.77 -12.60 0.58
C PRO A 61 -19.42 -11.71 -0.45
N GLN A 62 -19.00 -11.87 -1.71
CA GLN A 62 -19.47 -11.02 -2.79
C GLN A 62 -20.97 -11.03 -2.66
N ARG A 63 -21.53 -9.84 -2.42
CA ARG A 63 -22.96 -9.60 -2.25
C ARG A 63 -23.62 -10.10 -3.52
N GLN A 64 -23.92 -11.39 -3.51
CA GLN A 64 -24.56 -12.14 -4.56
C GLN A 64 -25.76 -11.30 -4.92
N SER A 65 -25.70 -10.83 -6.16
CA SER A 65 -26.55 -9.77 -6.64
C SER A 65 -28.00 -10.18 -6.38
N LEU A 66 -28.80 -9.23 -5.90
CA LEU A 66 -30.24 -9.32 -5.71
C LEU A 66 -30.96 -9.51 -7.06
N TRP A 67 -30.61 -10.57 -7.78
CA TRP A 67 -31.16 -10.99 -9.06
C TRP A 67 -31.34 -12.52 -9.16
N GLN A 68 -31.14 -13.27 -8.06
CA GLN A 68 -31.61 -14.65 -7.98
C GLN A 68 -33.04 -14.64 -7.42
N LEU A 69 -33.96 -14.58 -8.37
CA LEU A 69 -35.39 -14.88 -8.24
C LEU A 69 -35.60 -16.35 -7.84
#